data_AF-A0AAP5Z0X8-F1
#
_entry.id   AF-A0AAP5Z0X8-F1
#
_cell.length_a   1.000
_cell.length_b   1.000
_cell.length_c   1.000
_cell.angle_alpha   90.00
_cell.angle_beta   90.00
_cell.angle_gamma   90.00
#
_symmetry.space_group_name_H-M   'P 1'
#
loop_
_entity.id
_entity.type
_entity.pdbx_description
1 polymer ?
#
loop_
_entity_poly.entity_id
_entity_poly.type
_entity_poly.pdbx_seq_one_letter_code
_entity_poly.pdbx_strand_id
1 'polypeptide(L)'
;MSLWFFIAITLMGLFIVVLSLSASKVKPTQWFGFCLMVLALTSAGYLLLKQTPPKPIQAEIARMMTSRDIMDEIQQQLKHEPNNDELWFQLGQGYLLEGEFDAALICFDYTLQLTDNVTATQLAAKATTLYYLHKQAMTDEISLLLEQALQLEPYN
;
A
#
# COMPACT_ATOMS: atom_id res chain seq x y z
N MET A 1 -2.14 -12.21 -13.63
CA MET A 1 -3.28 -12.75 -14.39
C MET A 1 -2.75 -13.64 -15.51
N SER A 2 -3.30 -14.85 -15.73
CA SER A 2 -2.71 -15.85 -16.65
C SER A 2 -3.02 -15.53 -18.11
N LEU A 3 -2.06 -15.79 -19.01
CA LEU A 3 -2.20 -15.58 -20.46
C LEU A 3 -3.44 -16.27 -21.06
N TRP A 4 -3.79 -17.43 -20.50
CA TRP A 4 -4.98 -18.21 -20.87
C TRP A 4 -6.30 -17.47 -20.61
N PHE A 5 -6.36 -16.64 -19.57
CA PHE A 5 -7.57 -15.89 -19.25
C PHE A 5 -7.83 -14.80 -20.30
N PHE A 6 -6.78 -14.15 -20.79
CA PHE A 6 -6.88 -13.18 -21.89
C PHE A 6 -7.26 -13.84 -23.20
N ILE A 7 -6.69 -15.02 -23.51
CA ILE A 7 -7.04 -15.79 -24.71
C ILE A 7 -8.54 -16.19 -24.68
N ALA A 8 -9.06 -16.59 -23.53
CA ALA A 8 -10.47 -16.95 -23.41
C ALA A 8 -11.42 -15.76 -23.64
N ILE A 9 -11.09 -14.58 -23.09
CA ILE A 9 -11.91 -13.36 -23.25
C ILE A 9 -11.92 -12.89 -24.71
N THR A 10 -10.76 -12.91 -25.39
CA THR A 10 -10.69 -12.50 -26.80
C THR A 10 -11.44 -13.47 -27.71
N LEU A 11 -11.37 -14.77 -27.44
CA LEU A 11 -12.08 -15.80 -28.22
C LEU A 11 -13.60 -15.69 -28.02
N MET A 12 -14.06 -15.44 -26.79
CA MET A 12 -15.49 -15.25 -26.49
C MET A 12 -16.03 -13.95 -27.11
N GLY A 13 -15.25 -12.86 -27.10
CA GLY A 13 -15.60 -11.61 -27.78
C GLY A 13 -15.73 -11.78 -29.30
N LEU A 14 -14.79 -12.49 -29.93
CA LEU A 14 -14.86 -12.83 -31.36
C LEU A 14 -16.11 -13.65 -31.70
N PHE A 15 -16.45 -14.63 -30.84
CA PHE A 15 -17.63 -15.48 -31.03
C PHE A 15 -18.95 -14.70 -30.96
N ILE A 16 -19.10 -13.76 -30.02
CA ILE A 16 -20.29 -12.91 -29.88
C ILE A 16 -20.44 -11.99 -31.10
N VAL A 17 -19.34 -11.43 -31.60
CA VAL A 17 -19.34 -10.59 -32.80
C VAL A 17 -19.74 -11.39 -34.05
N VAL A 18 -19.25 -12.62 -34.20
CA VAL A 18 -19.63 -13.52 -35.29
C VAL A 18 -21.13 -13.87 -35.25
N LEU A 19 -21.67 -14.15 -34.06
CA LEU A 19 -23.11 -14.44 -33.90
C LEU A 19 -23.99 -13.22 -34.18
N SER A 20 -23.62 -12.04 -33.67
CA SER A 20 -24.39 -10.80 -33.89
C SER A 20 -24.39 -10.37 -35.35
N LEU A 21 -23.33 -10.69 -36.10
CA LEU A 21 -23.21 -10.35 -37.52
C LEU A 21 -23.81 -11.42 -38.43
N SER A 22 -23.85 -12.70 -38.04
CA SER A 22 -24.64 -13.72 -38.76
C SER A 22 -26.14 -13.38 -38.78
N ALA A 23 -26.61 -12.59 -37.81
CA ALA A 23 -27.98 -12.09 -37.76
C ALA A 23 -28.22 -10.80 -38.55
N SER A 24 -27.17 -10.12 -39.07
CA SER A 24 -27.30 -8.84 -39.78
C SER A 24 -26.60 -8.86 -41.15
N LYS A 25 -27.21 -8.26 -42.19
CA LYS A 25 -26.69 -8.28 -43.58
C LYS A 25 -25.53 -7.30 -43.80
N VAL A 26 -24.46 -7.39 -43.00
CA VAL A 26 -23.32 -6.45 -43.02
C VAL A 26 -22.24 -6.93 -44.00
N LYS A 27 -21.63 -6.01 -44.77
CA LYS A 27 -20.65 -6.34 -45.82
C LYS A 27 -19.31 -6.80 -45.23
N PRO A 28 -18.61 -7.77 -45.86
CA PRO A 28 -17.40 -8.41 -45.31
C PRO A 28 -16.19 -7.48 -45.15
N THR A 29 -16.16 -6.30 -45.78
CA THR A 29 -15.07 -5.32 -45.60
C THR A 29 -15.17 -4.56 -44.29
N GLN A 30 -16.38 -4.40 -43.74
CA GLN A 30 -16.61 -3.79 -42.42
C GLN A 30 -16.31 -4.78 -41.28
N TRP A 31 -16.31 -6.09 -41.58
CA TRP A 31 -15.97 -7.18 -40.67
C TRP A 31 -14.50 -7.16 -40.22
N PHE A 32 -13.59 -6.99 -41.18
CA PHE A 32 -12.15 -6.95 -40.88
C PHE A 32 -11.76 -5.73 -40.06
N GLY A 33 -12.33 -4.55 -40.36
CA GLY A 33 -12.01 -3.31 -39.66
C GLY A 33 -12.42 -3.35 -38.18
N PHE A 34 -13.62 -3.86 -37.88
CA PHE A 34 -14.09 -3.96 -36.50
C PHE A 34 -13.27 -4.98 -35.68
N CYS A 35 -12.94 -6.13 -36.27
CA CYS A 35 -12.10 -7.13 -35.60
C CYS A 35 -10.69 -6.60 -35.29
N LEU A 36 -10.08 -5.88 -36.24
CA LEU A 36 -8.77 -5.25 -36.04
C LEU A 36 -8.80 -4.20 -34.92
N MET A 37 -9.85 -3.39 -34.85
CA MET A 37 -10.01 -2.37 -33.81
C MET A 37 -10.18 -3.01 -32.42
N VAL A 38 -10.98 -4.07 -32.28
CA VAL A 38 -11.16 -4.77 -31.01
C VAL A 38 -9.85 -5.45 -30.57
N LEU A 39 -9.10 -6.07 -31.48
CA LEU A 39 -7.79 -6.66 -31.19
C LEU A 39 -6.76 -5.59 -30.76
N ALA A 40 -6.76 -4.43 -31.41
CA ALA A 40 -5.87 -3.33 -31.04
C ALA A 40 -6.21 -2.77 -29.65
N LEU A 41 -7.49 -2.55 -29.35
CA LEU A 41 -7.95 -2.03 -28.06
C LEU A 41 -7.68 -3.02 -26.91
N THR A 42 -7.90 -4.31 -27.14
CA THR A 42 -7.62 -5.36 -26.13
C THR A 42 -6.13 -5.56 -25.89
N SER A 43 -5.31 -5.52 -26.96
CA SER A 43 -3.85 -5.59 -26.86
C SER A 43 -3.27 -4.37 -26.14
N ALA A 44 -3.73 -3.16 -26.48
CA ALA A 44 -3.34 -1.92 -25.79
C ALA A 44 -3.75 -1.95 -24.31
N GLY A 45 -4.99 -2.36 -24.01
CA GLY A 45 -5.47 -2.52 -22.64
C GLY A 45 -4.63 -3.51 -21.85
N TYR A 46 -4.23 -4.64 -22.44
CA TYR A 46 -3.36 -5.63 -21.79
C TYR A 46 -1.97 -5.08 -21.46
N LEU A 47 -1.40 -4.26 -22.33
CA LEU A 47 -0.12 -3.61 -22.09
C LEU A 47 -0.22 -2.53 -21.01
N LEU A 48 -1.32 -1.77 -20.99
CA LEU A 48 -1.59 -0.71 -20.01
C LEU A 48 -1.93 -1.26 -18.60
N LEU A 49 -2.62 -2.40 -18.51
CA LEU A 49 -3.07 -3.02 -17.25
C LEU A 49 -2.09 -4.06 -16.69
N LYS A 50 -0.95 -4.28 -17.34
CA LYS A 50 0.07 -5.22 -16.87
C LYS A 50 0.74 -4.66 -15.61
N GLN A 51 0.16 -4.97 -14.47
CA GLN A 51 0.81 -4.78 -13.16
C GLN A 51 2.14 -5.55 -13.15
N THR A 52 3.17 -4.94 -12.59
CA THR A 52 4.43 -5.64 -12.34
C THR A 52 4.17 -6.86 -11.45
N PRO A 53 4.84 -7.99 -11.70
CA PRO A 53 4.64 -9.18 -10.90
C PRO A 53 4.88 -8.86 -9.41
N PRO A 54 4.06 -9.41 -8.48
CA PRO A 54 4.28 -9.22 -7.05
C PRO A 54 5.72 -9.60 -6.71
N LYS A 55 6.38 -8.80 -5.88
CA LYS A 55 7.78 -9.01 -5.48
C LYS A 55 7.94 -10.44 -4.93
N PRO A 56 9.05 -11.13 -5.21
CA PRO A 56 9.25 -12.50 -4.75
C PRO A 56 9.21 -12.52 -3.21
N ILE A 57 8.51 -13.52 -2.67
CA ILE A 57 8.29 -13.70 -1.22
C ILE A 57 9.63 -13.69 -0.45
N GLN A 58 10.71 -14.16 -1.06
CA GLN A 58 12.06 -14.16 -0.47
C GLN A 58 12.60 -12.75 -0.21
N ALA A 59 12.31 -11.78 -1.09
CA ALA A 59 12.74 -10.40 -0.89
C ALA A 59 11.97 -9.74 0.27
N GLU A 60 10.69 -10.09 0.44
CA GLU A 60 9.88 -9.60 1.55
C GLU A 60 10.33 -10.23 2.88
N ILE A 61 10.59 -11.55 2.91
CA ILE A 61 11.13 -12.23 4.09
C ILE A 61 12.50 -11.67 4.47
N ALA A 62 13.39 -11.46 3.50
CA ALA A 62 14.70 -10.87 3.75
C ALA A 62 14.55 -9.46 4.32
N ARG A 63 13.62 -8.66 3.78
CA ARG A 63 13.34 -7.31 4.29
C ARG A 63 12.78 -7.34 5.71
N MET A 64 11.80 -8.20 6.01
CA MET A 64 11.25 -8.37 7.36
C MET A 64 12.32 -8.85 8.34
N MET A 65 13.15 -9.82 7.95
CA MET A 65 14.27 -10.30 8.76
C MET A 65 15.23 -9.14 9.08
N THR A 66 15.60 -8.33 8.07
CA THR A 66 16.43 -7.15 8.32
C THR A 66 15.73 -6.10 9.19
N SER A 67 14.42 -5.92 9.06
CA SER A 67 13.67 -4.99 9.92
C SER A 67 13.72 -5.43 11.39
N ARG A 68 13.52 -6.73 11.66
CA ARG A 68 13.60 -7.27 13.03
C ARG A 68 15.01 -7.19 13.59
N ASP A 69 16.04 -7.48 12.80
CA ASP A 69 17.43 -7.36 13.24
C ASP A 69 17.77 -5.92 13.65
N ILE A 70 17.30 -4.91 12.89
CA ILE A 70 17.47 -3.49 13.24
C ILE A 70 16.70 -3.15 14.53
N MET A 71 15.47 -3.64 14.68
CA MET A 71 14.68 -3.41 15.89
C MET A 71 15.38 -4.00 17.13
N ASP A 72 15.95 -5.19 17.02
CA ASP A 72 16.72 -5.82 18.10
C ASP A 72 17.95 -4.98 18.46
N GLU A 73 18.66 -4.42 17.47
CA GLU A 73 19.78 -3.52 17.71
C GLU A 73 19.33 -2.25 18.46
N ILE A 74 18.26 -1.60 18.02
CA ILE A 74 17.68 -0.42 18.68
C ILE A 74 17.30 -0.75 20.12
N GLN A 75 16.68 -1.90 20.37
CA GLN A 75 16.36 -2.34 21.73
C GLN A 75 17.60 -2.54 22.61
N GLN A 76 18.72 -3.05 22.06
CA GLN A 76 19.97 -3.12 22.83
C GLN A 76 20.51 -1.72 23.14
N GLN A 77 20.45 -0.79 22.19
CA GLN A 77 20.88 0.60 22.40
C GLN A 77 20.04 1.29 23.49
N LEU A 78 18.72 1.10 23.47
CA LEU A 78 17.80 1.63 24.49
C LEU A 78 18.07 1.10 25.91
N LYS A 79 18.74 -0.06 26.09
CA LYS A 79 19.18 -0.51 27.42
C LYS A 79 20.26 0.39 28.03
N HIS A 80 21.06 1.03 27.18
CA HIS A 80 22.12 1.95 27.57
C HIS A 80 21.67 3.41 27.52
N GLU A 81 20.76 3.73 26.61
CA GLU A 81 20.20 5.08 26.39
C GLU A 81 18.66 5.07 26.50
N PRO A 82 18.10 4.81 27.70
CA PRO A 82 16.64 4.61 27.85
C PRO A 82 15.79 5.85 27.56
N ASN A 83 16.41 7.04 27.58
CA ASN A 83 15.74 8.32 27.38
C ASN A 83 16.01 8.92 25.98
N ASN A 84 16.43 8.09 25.01
CA ASN A 84 16.66 8.53 23.64
C ASN A 84 15.33 8.46 22.86
N ASP A 85 14.70 9.61 22.66
CA ASP A 85 13.40 9.76 22.02
C ASP A 85 13.39 9.32 20.55
N GLU A 86 14.47 9.60 19.82
CA GLU A 86 14.68 9.19 18.43
C GLU A 86 14.75 7.66 18.30
N LEU A 87 15.45 6.97 19.21
CA LEU A 87 15.49 5.50 19.20
C LEU A 87 14.12 4.89 19.50
N TRP A 88 13.37 5.44 20.44
CA TRP A 88 11.97 5.04 20.66
C TRP A 88 11.11 5.28 19.40
N PHE A 89 11.33 6.39 18.70
CA PHE A 89 10.58 6.71 17.49
C PHE A 89 10.87 5.74 16.36
N GLN A 90 12.14 5.41 16.14
CA GLN A 90 12.57 4.43 15.15
C GLN A 90 12.06 3.02 15.47
N LEU A 91 12.11 2.61 16.75
CA LEU A 91 11.56 1.33 17.18
C LEU A 91 10.04 1.26 16.95
N GLY A 92 9.32 2.34 17.26
CA GLY A 92 7.89 2.46 17.00
C GLY A 92 7.53 2.34 15.52
N GLN A 93 8.31 2.97 14.64
CA GLN A 93 8.16 2.82 13.19
C GLN A 93 8.39 1.37 12.73
N GLY A 94 9.39 0.68 13.31
CA GLY A 94 9.62 -0.74 13.06
C GLY A 94 8.40 -1.60 13.42
N TYR A 95 7.88 -1.45 14.64
CA TYR A 95 6.68 -2.16 15.06
C TYR A 95 5.44 -1.83 14.21
N LEU A 96 5.28 -0.57 13.81
CA LEU A 96 4.18 -0.15 12.94
C LEU A 96 4.24 -0.86 11.57
N LEU A 97 5.43 -0.99 10.99
CA LEU A 97 5.64 -1.69 9.72
C LEU A 97 5.38 -3.20 9.81
N GLU A 98 5.74 -3.82 10.94
CA GLU A 98 5.46 -5.25 11.21
C GLU A 98 3.99 -5.51 11.60
N GLY A 99 3.18 -4.46 11.77
CA GLY A 99 1.78 -4.56 12.18
C GLY A 99 1.58 -4.83 13.68
N GLU A 100 2.64 -4.68 14.48
CA GLU A 100 2.62 -4.86 15.93
C GLU A 100 2.18 -3.53 16.60
N PHE A 101 0.93 -3.13 16.35
CA PHE A 101 0.46 -1.77 16.64
C PHE A 101 0.45 -1.40 18.13
N ASP A 102 0.19 -2.34 19.04
CA ASP A 102 0.24 -2.08 20.49
C ASP A 102 1.66 -1.69 20.93
N ALA A 103 2.69 -2.40 20.43
CA ALA A 103 4.08 -2.11 20.72
C ALA A 103 4.52 -0.78 20.09
N ALA A 104 4.06 -0.50 18.87
CA ALA A 104 4.30 0.79 18.21
C ALA A 104 3.73 1.96 19.02
N LEU A 105 2.51 1.81 19.55
CA LEU A 105 1.87 2.86 20.35
C LEU A 105 2.68 3.18 21.62
N ILE A 106 3.12 2.16 22.34
CA ILE A 106 3.99 2.33 23.52
C ILE A 106 5.25 3.10 23.15
N CYS A 107 5.90 2.73 22.04
CA CYS A 107 7.13 3.40 21.59
C CYS A 107 6.88 4.88 21.25
N PHE A 108 5.80 5.18 20.53
CA PHE A 108 5.44 6.57 20.20
C PHE A 108 5.03 7.39 21.42
N ASP A 109 4.42 6.79 22.43
CA ASP A 109 4.15 7.45 23.71
C ASP A 109 5.45 7.83 24.43
N TYR A 110 6.44 6.93 24.46
CA TYR A 110 7.76 7.23 25.01
C TYR A 110 8.47 8.33 24.23
N THR A 111 8.43 8.30 22.89
CA THR A 111 8.96 9.39 22.07
C THR A 111 8.36 10.73 22.47
N LEU A 112 7.04 10.85 22.49
CA LEU A 112 6.36 12.11 22.82
C LEU A 112 6.61 12.57 24.27
N GLN A 113 6.86 11.64 25.20
CA GLN A 113 7.20 11.98 26.58
C GLN A 113 8.63 12.51 26.74
N LEU A 114 9.56 12.05 25.90
CA LEU A 114 10.98 12.36 25.98
C LEU A 114 11.40 13.52 25.06
N THR A 115 10.67 13.77 23.99
CA THR A 115 10.95 14.86 23.04
C THR A 115 10.61 16.22 23.64
N ASP A 116 11.58 17.15 23.63
CA ASP A 116 11.35 18.53 24.07
C ASP A 116 10.45 19.33 23.11
N ASN A 117 10.61 19.13 21.80
CA ASN A 117 9.84 19.81 20.75
C ASN A 117 9.17 18.79 19.83
N VAL A 118 7.92 18.45 20.16
CA VAL A 118 7.14 17.48 19.40
C VAL A 118 6.99 17.93 17.95
N THR A 119 7.20 17.00 17.02
CA THR A 119 7.09 17.23 15.58
C THR A 119 5.75 16.75 15.02
N ALA A 120 5.34 17.31 13.88
CA ALA A 120 4.14 16.86 13.17
C ALA A 120 4.20 15.36 12.82
N THR A 121 5.37 14.88 12.40
CA THR A 121 5.59 13.47 12.04
C THR A 121 5.40 12.52 13.24
N GLN A 122 5.84 12.90 14.44
CA GLN A 122 5.66 12.08 15.64
C GLN A 122 4.17 11.95 16.00
N LEU A 123 3.43 13.06 15.95
CA LEU A 123 1.99 13.06 16.17
C LEU A 123 1.24 12.25 15.11
N ALA A 124 1.59 12.41 13.83
CA ALA A 124 1.00 11.67 12.73
C ALA A 124 1.28 10.15 12.81
N ALA A 125 2.48 9.76 13.24
CA ALA A 125 2.83 8.36 13.44
C ALA A 125 1.99 7.72 14.57
N LYS A 126 1.84 8.41 15.70
CA LYS A 126 0.95 7.96 16.79
C LYS A 126 -0.52 7.88 16.33
N ALA A 127 -1.01 8.90 15.63
CA ALA A 127 -2.37 8.93 15.10
C ALA A 127 -2.63 7.76 14.12
N THR A 128 -1.67 7.49 13.24
CA THR A 128 -1.73 6.36 12.30
C THR A 128 -1.77 5.02 13.03
N THR A 129 -0.99 4.88 14.10
CA THR A 129 -0.97 3.66 14.92
C THR A 129 -2.31 3.42 15.62
N LEU A 130 -2.86 4.46 16.24
CA LEU A 130 -4.19 4.43 16.85
C LEU A 130 -5.27 4.09 15.83
N TYR A 131 -5.20 4.67 14.62
CA TYR A 131 -6.12 4.34 13.54
C TYR A 131 -6.14 2.84 13.21
N TYR A 132 -4.97 2.20 13.13
CA TYR A 132 -4.90 0.76 12.92
C TYR A 132 -5.41 -0.05 14.12
N LEU A 133 -5.06 0.34 15.35
CA LEU A 133 -5.59 -0.30 16.57
C LEU A 133 -7.12 -0.24 16.65
N HIS A 134 -7.70 0.88 16.23
CA HIS A 134 -9.14 1.09 16.16
C HIS A 134 -9.78 0.50 14.89
N LYS A 135 -9.11 -0.42 14.20
CA LYS A 135 -9.60 -1.09 12.99
C LYS A 135 -10.06 -0.09 11.93
N GLN A 136 -9.25 0.95 11.73
CA GLN A 136 -9.47 1.99 10.74
C GLN A 136 -10.67 2.89 11.04
N ALA A 137 -11.12 2.93 12.31
CA ALA A 137 -12.11 3.88 12.78
C ALA A 137 -11.43 5.19 13.20
N MET A 138 -11.98 6.31 12.74
CA MET A 138 -11.54 7.63 13.17
C MET A 138 -12.14 7.94 14.54
N THR A 139 -11.29 8.20 15.53
CA THR A 139 -11.69 8.61 16.88
C THR A 139 -11.37 10.08 17.12
N ASP A 140 -11.95 10.66 18.17
CA ASP A 140 -11.67 12.04 18.57
C ASP A 140 -10.19 12.24 18.89
N GLU A 141 -9.54 11.25 19.51
CA GLU A 141 -8.10 11.29 19.82
C GLU A 141 -7.25 11.33 18.54
N ILE A 142 -7.54 10.47 17.56
CA ILE A 142 -6.82 10.48 16.27
C ILE A 142 -7.01 11.84 15.58
N SER A 143 -8.24 12.38 15.61
CA SER A 143 -8.56 13.66 14.98
C SER A 143 -7.77 14.81 15.62
N LEU A 144 -7.70 14.81 16.96
CA LEU A 144 -6.94 15.80 17.72
C LEU A 144 -5.45 15.75 17.40
N LEU A 145 -4.85 14.55 17.36
CA LEU A 145 -3.43 14.38 17.05
C LEU A 145 -3.09 14.88 15.64
N LEU A 146 -3.95 14.57 14.66
CA LEU A 146 -3.75 15.06 13.28
C LEU A 146 -3.94 16.58 13.17
N GLU A 147 -4.90 17.16 13.89
CA GLU A 147 -5.06 18.61 13.93
C GLU A 147 -3.83 19.29 14.54
N GLN A 148 -3.29 18.75 15.63
CA GLN A 148 -2.05 19.25 16.23
C GLN A 148 -0.87 19.12 15.26
N ALA A 149 -0.74 18.00 14.54
CA ALA A 149 0.29 17.83 13.52
C ALA A 149 0.18 18.88 12.41
N LEU A 150 -1.03 19.15 11.91
CA LEU A 150 -1.30 20.18 10.91
C LEU A 150 -1.05 21.60 11.43
N GLN A 151 -1.26 21.86 12.72
CA GLN A 151 -0.91 23.16 13.31
C GLN A 151 0.60 23.39 13.36
N LEU A 152 1.39 22.33 13.61
CA LEU A 152 2.85 22.40 13.58
C LEU A 152 3.36 22.55 12.15
N GLU A 153 2.83 21.78 11.21
CA GLU A 153 3.23 21.78 9.80
C GLU A 153 2.00 21.77 8.87
N PRO A 154 1.43 22.93 8.52
CA PRO A 154 0.20 23.02 7.72
C PRO A 154 0.32 22.53 6.27
N TYR A 155 1.55 22.29 5.79
CA TYR A 155 1.87 21.95 4.40
C TYR A 155 2.64 20.63 4.28
N ASN A 156 2.62 19.78 5.32
CA ASN A 156 3.22 18.45 5.29
C ASN A 156 2.47 17.53 4.30
#